data_AF-X1QIZ2-F1
#
_entry.id   AF-X1QIZ2-F1
#
_cell.length_a   1.000
_cell.length_b   1.000
_cell.length_c   1.000
_cell.angle_alpha   90.00
_cell.angle_beta   90.00
_cell.angle_gamma   90.00
#
_symmetry.space_group_name_H-M   'P 1'
#
loop_
_entity.id
_entity.type
_entity.pdbx_description
1 polymer ?
#
loop_
_entity_poly.entity_id
_entity_poly.type
_entity_poly.pdbx_seq_one_letter_code
_entity_poly.pdbx_strand_id
1 'polypeptide(L)'
;MNILDDLISSLGDDSPVYKLHTCVFWTAVLSKHCGLASTFHEEHPYHRAVRDAGSLRHKSALELAEYAKSDNVLEASIGMAAINSLIAIDEARCVEENAFDILAREGRDKNIAVVGHFPWIPKLRNIAKKLWVIEQKPQGEDLPAEAAAEILPQADVVGIT
;
A
#
# COMPACT_ATOMS: atom_id res chain seq x y z
N MET A 1 18.35 -3.71 0.82
CA MET A 1 17.48 -2.95 -0.09
C MET A 1 16.42 -2.33 0.80
N ASN A 2 16.47 -1.01 1.05
CA ASN A 2 15.47 -0.35 1.89
C ASN A 2 14.63 0.56 1.01
N ILE A 3 13.67 -0.03 0.30
CA ILE A 3 12.81 0.64 -0.69
C ILE A 3 12.12 1.89 -0.12
N LEU A 4 11.86 1.93 1.19
CA LEU A 4 11.30 3.10 1.86
C LEU A 4 12.31 4.25 1.97
N ASP A 5 13.59 3.97 2.24
CA ASP A 5 14.63 5.00 2.23
C ASP A 5 14.81 5.58 0.81
N ASP A 6 14.83 4.70 -0.20
CA ASP A 6 14.92 5.09 -1.60
C ASP A 6 13.70 5.95 -2.01
N LEU A 7 12.50 5.55 -1.58
CA LEU A 7 11.28 6.31 -1.85
C LEU A 7 11.30 7.69 -1.17
N ILE A 8 11.61 7.76 0.14
CA ILE A 8 11.66 9.02 0.89
C ILE A 8 12.73 9.95 0.31
N SER A 9 13.91 9.43 -0.03
CA SER A 9 14.99 10.24 -0.62
C SER A 9 14.70 10.73 -2.05
N SER A 10 13.75 10.11 -2.75
CA SER A 10 13.29 10.54 -4.07
C SER A 10 12.22 11.64 -4.02
N LEU A 11 11.65 11.93 -2.83
CA LEU A 11 10.65 12.97 -2.67
C LEU A 11 11.27 14.35 -2.90
N GLY A 12 10.46 15.28 -3.41
CA GLY A 12 10.87 16.67 -3.62
C GLY A 12 10.91 17.48 -2.32
N ASP A 13 10.75 18.80 -2.47
CA ASP A 13 10.76 19.71 -1.32
C ASP A 13 9.73 19.33 -0.24
N ASP A 14 10.14 19.54 1.01
CA ASP A 14 9.28 19.35 2.18
C ASP A 14 8.07 20.30 2.18
N SER A 15 7.05 19.97 2.97
CA SER A 15 5.85 20.77 3.15
C SER A 15 5.32 20.69 4.58
N PRO A 16 4.78 21.77 5.15
CA PRO A 16 4.04 21.70 6.40
C PRO A 16 2.80 20.82 6.26
N VAL A 17 2.39 20.17 7.36
CA VAL A 17 1.18 19.36 7.45
C VAL A 17 0.00 20.21 7.90
N TYR A 18 -0.98 20.41 7.03
CA TYR A 18 -2.17 21.23 7.31
C TYR A 18 -3.23 20.43 8.07
N LYS A 19 -3.51 19.21 7.64
CA LYS A 19 -4.50 18.30 8.23
C LYS A 19 -3.98 16.87 8.23
N LEU A 20 -4.38 16.12 9.25
CA LEU A 20 -4.12 14.70 9.38
C LEU A 20 -5.36 14.04 9.95
N HIS A 21 -5.84 12.99 9.29
CA HIS A 21 -7.01 12.22 9.71
C HIS A 21 -6.68 10.73 9.66
N THR A 22 -6.69 10.06 10.81
CA THR A 22 -6.62 8.59 10.91
C THR A 22 -8.05 8.06 11.04
N CYS A 23 -8.68 7.69 9.93
CA CYS A 23 -10.04 7.14 9.91
C CYS A 23 -10.02 5.61 9.95
N VAL A 24 -11.20 4.98 10.01
CA VAL A 24 -11.34 3.53 10.15
C VAL A 24 -10.62 2.73 9.06
N PHE A 25 -10.69 3.18 7.80
CA PHE A 25 -10.10 2.47 6.65
C PHE A 25 -9.00 3.26 5.94
N TRP A 26 -9.00 4.58 6.07
CA TRP A 26 -8.09 5.47 5.35
C TRP A 26 -7.44 6.46 6.30
N THR A 27 -6.13 6.63 6.15
CA THR A 27 -5.36 7.70 6.75
C THR A 27 -5.07 8.74 5.68
N ALA A 28 -5.37 10.00 5.98
CA ALA A 28 -5.19 11.13 5.08
C ALA A 28 -4.21 12.15 5.68
N VAL A 29 -3.21 12.54 4.90
CA VAL A 29 -2.27 13.62 5.22
C VAL A 29 -2.37 14.70 4.15
N LEU A 30 -2.72 15.91 4.58
CA LEU A 30 -2.82 17.09 3.73
C LEU A 30 -1.56 17.94 3.93
N SER A 31 -0.65 17.91 2.95
CA SER A 31 0.57 18.73 2.91
C SER A 31 0.62 19.49 1.56
N LYS A 32 1.61 19.22 0.71
CA LYS A 32 1.70 19.70 -0.67
C LYS A 32 0.51 19.25 -1.50
N HIS A 33 0.13 17.98 -1.34
CA HIS A 33 -1.08 17.37 -1.88
C HIS A 33 -1.87 16.63 -0.77
N CYS A 34 -2.92 15.91 -1.15
CA CYS A 34 -3.63 14.99 -0.27
C CYS A 34 -3.12 13.57 -0.50
N GLY A 35 -2.36 13.04 0.45
CA GLY A 35 -1.92 11.66 0.43
C GLY A 35 -2.85 10.76 1.23
N LEU A 36 -3.15 9.59 0.68
CA LEU A 36 -3.98 8.56 1.31
C LEU A 36 -3.18 7.27 1.50
N ALA A 37 -3.45 6.56 2.58
CA ALA A 37 -2.99 5.19 2.79
C ALA A 37 -4.06 4.40 3.55
N SER A 38 -4.09 3.07 3.38
CA SER A 38 -4.91 2.19 4.20
C SER A 38 -4.58 2.37 5.68
N THR A 39 -5.60 2.49 6.53
CA THR A 39 -5.39 2.52 7.98
C THR A 39 -5.23 1.10 8.51
N PHE A 40 -4.00 0.75 8.87
CA PHE A 40 -3.73 -0.45 9.65
C PHE A 40 -3.77 -0.15 11.14
N HIS A 41 -4.25 -1.12 11.91
CA HIS A 41 -4.25 -1.09 13.37
C HIS A 41 -3.89 -2.48 13.88
N GLU A 42 -3.32 -2.52 15.08
CA GLU A 42 -3.06 -3.79 15.75
C GLU A 42 -4.38 -4.45 16.16
N GLU A 43 -4.37 -5.78 16.18
CA GLU A 43 -5.51 -6.53 16.67
C GLU A 43 -5.69 -6.32 18.18
N HIS A 44 -6.95 -6.19 18.60
CA HIS A 44 -7.29 -6.08 20.02
C HIS A 44 -6.77 -7.32 20.80
N PRO A 45 -6.23 -7.17 22.02
CA PRO A 45 -6.23 -5.96 22.89
C PRO A 45 -4.99 -5.07 22.75
N TYR A 46 -4.14 -5.29 21.74
CA TYR A 46 -2.91 -4.52 21.61
C TYR A 46 -3.20 -3.11 21.11
N HIS A 47 -2.74 -2.12 21.88
CA HIS A 47 -2.95 -0.71 21.61
C HIS A 47 -1.66 0.05 21.85
N ARG A 48 -0.86 0.23 20.80
CA ARG A 48 0.31 1.10 20.84
C ARG A 48 -0.07 2.52 20.45
N ALA A 49 0.29 3.47 21.31
CA ALA A 49 0.12 4.89 21.01
C ALA A 49 1.02 5.30 19.83
N VAL A 50 0.51 6.22 19.01
CA VAL A 50 1.32 6.91 18.00
C VAL A 50 2.23 7.91 18.71
N ARG A 51 3.53 7.85 18.41
CA ARG A 51 4.51 8.83 18.89
C ARG A 51 4.09 10.24 18.48
N ASP A 52 4.29 11.20 19.38
CA ASP A 52 3.90 12.61 19.19
C ASP A 52 2.41 12.84 18.90
N ALA A 53 1.53 11.91 19.30
CA ALA A 53 0.08 12.10 19.22
C ALA A 53 -0.35 13.42 19.89
N GLY A 54 -1.21 14.18 19.21
CA GLY A 54 -1.58 15.54 19.60
C GLY A 54 -0.68 16.63 18.98
N SER A 55 0.51 16.28 18.50
CA SER A 55 1.49 17.22 17.95
C SER A 55 1.90 16.93 16.50
N LEU A 56 1.34 15.88 15.86
CA LEU A 56 1.72 15.47 14.50
C LEU A 56 1.60 16.58 13.45
N ARG A 57 0.66 17.52 13.61
CA ARG A 57 0.49 18.67 12.69
C ARG A 57 1.59 19.73 12.81
N HIS A 58 2.43 19.64 13.83
CA HIS A 58 3.60 20.52 14.00
C HIS A 58 4.85 19.97 13.31
N LYS A 59 4.78 18.76 12.77
CA LYS A 59 5.84 18.15 11.97
C LYS A 59 5.71 18.52 10.51
N SER A 60 6.82 18.45 9.79
CA SER A 60 6.81 18.48 8.34
C SER A 60 6.34 17.15 7.75
N ALA A 61 6.02 17.16 6.47
CA ALA A 61 5.60 15.96 5.76
C ALA A 61 6.77 14.96 5.62
N LEU A 62 8.01 15.42 5.44
CA LEU A 62 9.18 14.53 5.45
C LEU A 62 9.43 13.91 6.84
N GLU A 63 9.27 14.68 7.92
CA GLU A 63 9.36 14.12 9.28
C GLU A 63 8.29 13.04 9.52
N LEU A 64 7.07 13.24 9.01
CA LEU A 64 6.03 12.21 9.07
C LEU A 64 6.30 11.05 8.12
N ALA A 65 6.91 11.25 6.96
CA ALA A 65 7.24 10.19 6.01
C ALA A 65 8.13 9.09 6.65
N GLU A 66 9.04 9.47 7.55
CA GLU A 66 9.85 8.52 8.34
C GLU A 66 9.01 7.58 9.23
N TYR A 67 7.74 7.88 9.49
CA TYR A 67 6.84 6.97 10.21
C TYR A 67 6.51 5.73 9.39
N ALA A 68 6.69 5.75 8.06
CA ALA A 68 6.48 4.59 7.18
C ALA A 68 7.39 3.41 7.55
N LYS A 69 8.50 3.68 8.23
CA LYS A 69 9.48 2.69 8.71
C LYS A 69 9.21 2.21 10.15
N SER A 70 8.16 2.72 10.78
CA SER A 70 7.78 2.32 12.14
C SER A 70 7.29 0.88 12.17
N ASP A 71 7.57 0.19 13.26
CA ASP A 71 7.01 -1.12 13.58
C ASP A 71 5.56 -1.01 14.09
N ASN A 72 5.11 0.21 14.44
CA ASN A 72 3.70 0.51 14.70
C ASN A 72 2.96 0.72 13.38
N VAL A 73 2.06 -0.21 13.02
CA VAL A 73 1.36 -0.19 11.72
C VAL A 73 0.46 1.04 11.51
N LEU A 74 -0.03 1.66 12.59
CA LEU A 74 -0.79 2.91 12.49
C LEU A 74 0.14 4.09 12.19
N GLU A 75 1.34 4.11 12.77
CA GLU A 75 2.38 5.08 12.38
C GLU A 75 2.80 4.86 10.93
N ALA A 76 2.99 3.61 10.51
CA ALA A 76 3.32 3.28 9.13
C ALA A 76 2.25 3.79 8.14
N SER A 77 0.97 3.67 8.51
CA SER A 77 -0.16 4.22 7.73
C SER A 77 -0.08 5.76 7.61
N ILE A 78 0.27 6.46 8.70
CA ILE A 78 0.48 7.91 8.70
C ILE A 78 1.66 8.29 7.80
N GLY A 79 2.78 7.58 7.93
CA GLY A 79 3.97 7.87 7.13
C GLY A 79 3.77 7.59 5.65
N MET A 80 3.09 6.51 5.29
CA MET A 80 2.75 6.22 3.90
C MET A 80 1.81 7.29 3.31
N ALA A 81 0.82 7.76 4.07
CA ALA A 81 -0.02 8.87 3.64
C ALA A 81 0.79 10.17 3.49
N ALA A 82 1.78 10.43 4.35
CA ALA A 82 2.67 11.58 4.23
C ALA A 82 3.56 11.49 2.98
N ILE A 83 4.15 10.33 2.69
CA ILE A 83 4.87 10.05 1.44
C ILE A 83 3.97 10.37 0.24
N ASN A 84 2.76 9.81 0.20
CA ASN A 84 1.81 10.02 -0.89
C ASN A 84 1.38 11.49 -1.05
N SER A 85 1.44 12.29 0.02
CA SER A 85 1.12 13.73 -0.03
C SER A 85 2.24 14.58 -0.65
N LEU A 86 3.46 14.04 -0.75
CA LEU A 86 4.65 14.71 -1.30
C LEU A 86 5.01 14.29 -2.73
N ILE A 87 4.45 13.17 -3.21
CA ILE A 87 4.70 12.69 -4.58
C ILE A 87 4.16 13.72 -5.59
N ALA A 88 5.04 14.21 -6.45
CA ALA A 88 4.66 15.03 -7.59
C ALA A 88 4.23 14.11 -8.75
N ILE A 89 3.00 14.28 -9.22
CA ILE A 89 2.44 13.49 -10.31
C ILE A 89 2.43 14.35 -11.58
N ASP A 90 3.09 13.86 -12.63
CA ASP A 90 2.95 14.40 -13.98
C ASP A 90 1.77 13.74 -14.67
N GLU A 91 0.60 14.37 -14.57
CA GLU A 91 -0.65 13.85 -15.13
C GLU A 91 -0.59 13.62 -16.65
N ALA A 92 0.30 14.32 -17.38
CA ALA A 92 0.48 14.10 -18.82
C ALA A 92 1.07 12.73 -19.15
N ARG A 93 1.68 12.05 -18.16
CA ARG A 93 2.19 10.67 -18.26
C ARG A 93 1.23 9.63 -17.72
N CYS A 94 0.11 10.05 -17.13
CA CYS A 94 -0.89 9.14 -16.60
C CYS A 94 -1.82 8.65 -17.71
N VAL A 95 -2.20 7.38 -17.65
CA VAL A 95 -3.22 6.78 -18.51
C VAL A 95 -4.32 6.20 -17.61
N GLU A 96 -5.56 6.35 -18.04
CA GLU A 96 -6.70 5.74 -17.35
C GLU A 96 -6.81 4.28 -17.74
N GLU A 97 -6.49 3.37 -16.82
CA GLU A 97 -6.57 1.92 -17.01
C GLU A 97 -7.08 1.27 -15.72
N ASN A 98 -7.80 0.16 -15.86
CA ASN A 98 -8.22 -0.65 -14.72
C ASN A 98 -7.18 -1.74 -14.42
N ALA A 99 -6.80 -1.90 -13.15
CA ALA A 99 -5.84 -2.94 -12.75
C ALA A 99 -6.31 -4.37 -13.12
N PHE A 100 -7.61 -4.65 -13.07
CA PHE A 100 -8.15 -5.94 -13.52
C PHE A 100 -7.93 -6.15 -15.02
N ASP A 101 -8.18 -5.12 -15.84
CA ASP A 101 -8.02 -5.23 -17.29
C ASP A 101 -6.55 -5.44 -17.68
N ILE A 102 -5.63 -4.78 -16.98
CA ILE A 102 -4.18 -5.02 -17.13
C ILE A 102 -3.85 -6.47 -16.76
N LEU A 103 -4.28 -6.96 -15.59
CA LEU A 103 -4.01 -8.34 -15.15
C LEU A 103 -4.63 -9.38 -16.10
N ALA A 104 -5.84 -9.13 -16.59
CA ALA A 104 -6.53 -10.02 -17.52
C ALA A 104 -5.86 -10.04 -18.91
N ARG A 105 -5.37 -8.89 -19.39
CA ARG A 105 -4.65 -8.76 -20.67
C ARG A 105 -3.27 -9.41 -20.59
N GLU A 106 -2.48 -9.04 -19.59
CA GLU A 106 -1.09 -9.50 -19.45
C GLU A 106 -0.98 -10.93 -18.91
N GLY A 107 -1.97 -11.37 -18.11
CA GLY A 107 -1.97 -12.66 -17.42
C GLY A 107 -2.77 -13.79 -18.10
N ARG A 108 -3.37 -13.53 -19.27
CA ARG A 108 -4.10 -14.56 -20.03
C ARG A 108 -3.21 -15.77 -20.35
N ASP A 109 -3.70 -16.96 -20.00
CA ASP A 109 -3.00 -18.24 -20.17
C ASP A 109 -1.62 -18.30 -19.49
N LYS A 110 -1.36 -17.41 -18.52
CA LYS A 110 -0.12 -17.34 -17.73
C LYS A 110 -0.37 -17.63 -16.26
N ASN A 111 0.72 -17.79 -15.51
CA ASN A 111 0.69 -17.91 -14.07
C ASN A 111 0.61 -16.51 -13.43
N ILE A 112 -0.42 -16.27 -12.61
CA ILE A 112 -0.62 -15.00 -11.92
C ILE A 112 -0.56 -15.22 -10.41
N ALA A 113 0.17 -14.36 -9.70
CA ALA A 113 0.06 -14.24 -8.26
C ALA A 113 -0.55 -12.89 -7.89
N VAL A 114 -1.49 -12.88 -6.94
CA VAL A 114 -2.07 -11.66 -6.37
C VAL A 114 -1.78 -11.67 -4.88
N VAL A 115 -1.10 -10.64 -4.38
CA VAL A 115 -0.96 -10.36 -2.95
C VAL A 115 -2.07 -9.38 -2.57
N GLY A 116 -3.03 -9.84 -1.78
CA GLY A 116 -4.28 -9.15 -1.49
C GLY A 116 -5.50 -9.82 -2.13
N HIS A 117 -6.68 -9.61 -1.54
CA HIS A 117 -7.94 -10.16 -2.02
C HIS A 117 -8.82 -9.10 -2.68
N PHE A 118 -9.25 -9.37 -3.91
CA PHE A 118 -10.12 -8.48 -4.68
C PHE A 118 -11.42 -9.16 -5.13
N PRO A 119 -12.55 -8.43 -5.24
CA PRO A 119 -13.83 -9.01 -5.66
C PRO A 119 -13.81 -9.69 -7.04
N TRP A 120 -12.85 -9.33 -7.91
CA TRP A 120 -12.73 -9.83 -9.28
C TRP A 120 -11.84 -11.08 -9.41
N ILE A 121 -11.28 -11.62 -8.33
CA ILE A 121 -10.49 -12.86 -8.32
C ILE A 121 -11.18 -14.03 -9.05
N PRO A 122 -12.50 -14.30 -8.87
CA PRO A 122 -13.18 -15.37 -9.60
C PRO A 122 -13.16 -15.19 -11.11
N LYS A 123 -13.20 -13.95 -11.62
CA LYS A 123 -13.11 -13.67 -13.05
C LYS A 123 -11.69 -13.93 -13.56
N LEU A 124 -10.69 -13.47 -12.83
CA LEU A 124 -9.29 -13.64 -13.21
C LEU A 124 -8.88 -15.12 -13.26
N ARG A 125 -9.44 -15.95 -12.36
CA ARG A 125 -9.23 -17.39 -12.32
C ARG A 125 -9.63 -18.12 -13.61
N ASN A 126 -10.64 -17.61 -14.32
CA ASN A 126 -11.09 -18.18 -15.60
C ASN A 126 -10.20 -17.77 -16.79
N ILE A 127 -9.28 -16.83 -16.59
CA ILE A 127 -8.43 -16.24 -17.64
C ILE A 127 -6.97 -16.72 -17.49
N ALA A 128 -6.51 -16.88 -16.26
CA ALA A 128 -5.17 -17.35 -15.95
C ALA A 128 -5.01 -18.86 -16.19
N LYS A 129 -3.80 -19.29 -16.54
CA LYS A 129 -3.44 -20.72 -16.52
C LYS A 129 -3.37 -21.25 -15.09
N LYS A 130 -2.83 -20.45 -14.19
CA LYS A 130 -2.79 -20.71 -12.74
C LYS A 130 -2.90 -19.39 -12.01
N LEU A 131 -3.73 -19.34 -10.97
CA LEU A 131 -3.90 -18.17 -10.13
C LEU A 131 -3.61 -18.54 -8.68
N TRP A 132 -2.72 -17.78 -8.04
CA TRP A 132 -2.52 -17.80 -6.60
C TRP A 132 -2.98 -16.48 -6.01
N VAL A 133 -3.68 -16.55 -4.89
CA VAL A 133 -4.02 -15.38 -4.06
C VAL A 133 -3.32 -15.58 -2.74
N ILE A 134 -2.54 -14.61 -2.30
CA ILE A 134 -1.77 -14.62 -1.06
C ILE A 134 -2.35 -13.53 -0.17
N GLU A 135 -2.74 -13.88 1.05
CA GLU A 135 -3.36 -12.94 2.00
C GLU A 135 -2.81 -13.08 3.41
N GLN A 136 -2.88 -12.00 4.17
CA GLN A 136 -2.57 -12.01 5.60
C GLN A 136 -3.64 -12.76 6.40
N LYS A 137 -4.89 -12.70 5.94
CA LYS A 137 -6.04 -13.43 6.51
C LYS A 137 -6.69 -14.27 5.40
N PRO A 138 -6.10 -15.41 5.04
CA PRO A 138 -6.58 -16.22 3.92
C PRO A 138 -8.01 -16.68 4.11
N GLN A 139 -8.76 -16.73 3.01
CA GLN A 139 -10.11 -17.31 2.97
C GLN A 139 -10.22 -18.32 1.84
N GLY A 140 -10.95 -19.42 2.08
CA GLY A 140 -11.18 -20.45 1.07
C GLY A 140 -9.87 -21.08 0.57
N GLU A 141 -9.52 -20.81 -0.68
CA GLU A 141 -8.32 -21.34 -1.36
C GLU A 141 -7.13 -20.36 -1.36
N ASP A 142 -7.26 -19.22 -0.68
CA ASP A 142 -6.16 -18.26 -0.54
C ASP A 142 -4.99 -18.90 0.22
N LEU A 143 -3.77 -18.51 -0.14
CA LEU A 143 -2.54 -18.92 0.50
C LEU A 143 -2.15 -17.92 1.59
N PRO A 144 -1.49 -18.38 2.66
CA PRO A 144 -1.00 -17.51 3.71
C PRO A 144 0.24 -16.74 3.24
N ALA A 145 0.54 -15.62 3.91
CA ALA A 145 1.65 -14.72 3.55
C ALA A 145 3.02 -15.43 3.46
N GLU A 146 3.24 -16.48 4.25
CA GLU A 146 4.48 -17.27 4.28
C GLU A 146 4.74 -18.00 2.96
N ALA A 147 3.69 -18.27 2.16
CA ALA A 147 3.83 -18.89 0.84
C ALA A 147 4.43 -17.94 -0.21
N ALA A 148 4.49 -16.62 0.05
CA ALA A 148 4.92 -15.63 -0.93
C ALA A 148 6.33 -15.91 -1.49
N ALA A 149 7.27 -16.31 -0.64
CA ALA A 149 8.65 -16.57 -1.05
C ALA A 149 8.77 -17.76 -2.03
N GLU A 150 7.88 -18.74 -1.93
CA GLU A 150 7.83 -19.88 -2.84
C GLU A 150 7.05 -19.55 -4.12
N ILE A 151 5.93 -18.83 -4.00
CA ILE A 151 4.97 -18.63 -5.09
C ILE A 151 5.35 -17.48 -6.02
N LEU A 152 5.78 -16.33 -5.48
CA LEU A 152 6.07 -15.14 -6.31
C LEU A 152 7.12 -15.41 -7.41
N PRO A 153 8.20 -16.18 -7.18
CA PRO A 153 9.15 -16.51 -8.25
C PRO A 153 8.59 -17.36 -9.40
N GLN A 154 7.42 -17.99 -9.22
CA GLN A 154 6.77 -18.83 -10.22
C GLN A 154 5.73 -18.08 -11.07
N ALA A 155 5.40 -16.84 -10.70
CA ALA A 155 4.40 -16.02 -11.37
C ALA A 155 5.02 -15.29 -12.56
N ASP A 156 4.29 -15.27 -13.68
CA ASP A 156 4.64 -14.46 -14.84
C ASP A 156 4.16 -13.01 -14.66
N VAL A 157 3.07 -12.81 -13.90
CA VAL A 157 2.47 -11.51 -13.60
C VAL A 157 2.09 -11.47 -12.12
N VAL A 158 2.40 -10.35 -11.46
CA VAL A 158 2.08 -10.13 -10.04
C VAL A 158 1.23 -8.88 -9.87
N GLY A 159 0.10 -9.01 -9.17
CA GLY A 159 -0.64 -7.88 -8.60
C GLY A 159 -0.38 -7.79 -7.11
N ILE A 160 -0.11 -6.59 -6.58
CA ILE A 160 0.22 -6.38 -5.16
C ILE A 160 -0.59 -5.18 -4.66
N THR A 161 -1.21 -5.33 -3.49
CA THR A 161 -1.79 -4.22 -2.72
C THR A 161 -0.92 -3.80 -1.54
#